data_AF-A0A141RJ83-F1
#
_entry.id   AF-A0A141RJ83-F1
#
_cell.length_a   1.000
_cell.length_b   1.000
_cell.length_c   1.000
_cell.angle_alpha   90.00
_cell.angle_beta   90.00
_cell.angle_gamma   90.00
#
_symmetry.space_group_name_H-M   'P 1'
#
loop_
_entity.id
_entity.type
_entity.pdbx_description
1 polymer ?
#
loop_
_entity_poly.entity_id
_entity_poly.type
_entity_poly.pdbx_seq_one_letter_code
_entity_poly.pdbx_strand_id
1 'polypeptide(L)' 'IADTLVYMLQQEGFDVEVFERGLPVLDKARQQVPDVMILDVGLPDISGFELCRQLLAL' A
#
# COMPACT_ATOMS: atom_id res chain seq x y z
N ILE A 1 -5.32 9.73 8.65
CA ILE A 1 -5.79 9.75 7.24
C ILE A 1 -6.14 8.33 6.78
N ALA A 2 -5.27 7.35 7.01
CA ALA A 2 -5.51 5.95 6.65
C ALA A 2 -6.89 5.43 7.10
N ASP A 3 -7.27 5.60 8.37
CA ASP A 3 -8.55 5.08 8.90
C ASP A 3 -9.80 5.53 8.12
N THR A 4 -9.83 6.80 7.71
CA THR A 4 -10.95 7.35 6.93
C THR A 4 -11.02 6.74 5.53
N LEU A 5 -9.87 6.58 4.87
CA LEU A 5 -9.78 5.93 3.55
C LEU A 5 -10.19 4.47 3.64
N VAL A 6 -9.70 3.76 4.65
CA VAL A 6 -10.02 2.34 4.89
C VAL A 6 -11.51 2.16 5.07
N TYR A 7 -12.12 2.95 5.95
CA TYR A 7 -13.55 2.91 6.19
C TYR A 7 -14.34 3.13 4.90
N MET A 8 -14.02 4.18 4.13
CA MET A 8 -14.72 4.48 2.87
C MET A 8 -14.60 3.36 1.84
N LEU A 9 -13.39 2.83 1.63
CA LEU A 9 -13.16 1.75 0.66
C LEU A 9 -13.86 0.45 1.07
N GLN A 10 -13.85 0.12 2.36
CA GLN A 10 -14.60 -1.04 2.87
C GLN A 10 -16.11 -0.87 2.71
N GLN A 11 -16.65 0.34 2.87
CA GLN A 11 -18.08 0.61 2.62
C GLN A 11 -18.46 0.42 1.14
N GLU A 12 -17.55 0.71 0.22
CA GLU A 12 -17.73 0.45 -1.22
C GLU A 12 -17.49 -1.03 -1.60
N GLY A 13 -17.19 -1.90 -0.63
CA GLY A 13 -17.04 -3.34 -0.82
C GLY A 13 -15.64 -3.80 -1.24
N PHE A 14 -14.62 -2.94 -1.15
CA PHE A 14 -13.24 -3.33 -1.37
C PHE A 14 -12.69 -4.13 -0.17
N ASP A 15 -11.85 -5.12 -0.44
CA ASP A 15 -10.96 -5.70 0.57
C ASP A 15 -9.75 -4.77 0.75
N VAL A 16 -9.48 -4.36 1.97
CA VAL A 16 -8.50 -3.30 2.27
C VAL A 16 -7.51 -3.80 3.31
N GLU A 17 -6.24 -3.78 2.93
CA GLU A 17 -5.10 -4.08 3.80
C GLU A 17 -4.24 -2.83 3.98
N VAL A 18 -3.77 -2.58 5.20
CA VAL A 18 -3.06 -1.35 5.56
C VAL A 18 -1.68 -1.69 6.10
N PHE A 19 -0.69 -0.93 5.64
CA PHE A 19 0.69 -1.02 6.10
C PHE A 19 1.17 0.35 6.60
N GLU A 20 1.71 0.39 7.82
CA GLU A 20 2.31 1.61 8.40
C GLU A 20 3.76 1.83 7.93
N ARG A 21 4.33 0.85 7.25
CA ARG A 21 5.72 0.81 6.76
C ARG A 21 5.75 0.31 5.34
N GLY A 22 6.66 0.82 4.52
CA GLY A 22 6.72 0.51 3.11
C GLY A 22 7.39 -0.83 2.79
N LEU A 23 8.47 -1.18 3.49
CA LEU A 23 9.26 -2.37 3.16
C LEU A 23 8.48 -3.70 3.22
N PRO A 24 7.59 -3.94 4.22
CA PRO A 24 6.78 -5.16 4.26
C PRO A 24 5.85 -5.35 3.06
N VAL A 25 5.47 -4.26 2.38
CA VAL A 25 4.56 -4.30 1.23
C VAL A 25 5.18 -5.06 0.06
N LEU A 26 6.51 -5.02 -0.11
CA LEU A 26 7.21 -5.71 -1.21
C LEU A 26 7.03 -7.23 -1.14
N ASP A 27 7.10 -7.80 0.06
CA ASP A 27 6.90 -9.24 0.24
C ASP A 27 5.44 -9.63 0.05
N LYS A 28 4.50 -8.77 0.48
CA LYS A 28 3.07 -8.98 0.24
C LYS A 28 2.73 -8.93 -1.25
N ALA A 29 3.23 -7.93 -1.97
CA ALA A 29 2.95 -7.73 -3.39
C ALA A 29 3.45 -8.90 -4.27
N ARG A 30 4.52 -9.60 -3.84
CA ARG A 30 4.99 -10.84 -4.50
C ARG A 30 4.05 -12.03 -4.31
N GLN A 31 3.31 -12.07 -3.21
CA GLN A 31 2.39 -13.17 -2.89
C GLN A 31 1.00 -12.92 -3.47
N GLN A 32 0.55 -11.67 -3.44
CA GLN A 32 -0.77 -11.25 -3.88
C GLN A 32 -0.67 -9.85 -4.47
N VAL A 33 -1.02 -9.73 -5.76
CA VAL A 33 -1.08 -8.44 -6.46
C VAL A 33 -2.45 -7.81 -6.18
N PRO A 34 -2.52 -6.62 -5.56
CA PRO A 34 -3.78 -5.91 -5.39
C PRO A 34 -4.21 -5.22 -6.69
N ASP A 35 -5.51 -4.96 -6.83
CA ASP A 35 -6.06 -4.21 -7.97
C ASP A 35 -5.66 -2.71 -7.92
N VAL A 36 -5.47 -2.17 -6.73
CA VAL A 36 -5.09 -0.76 -6.50
C VAL A 36 -4.25 -0.61 -5.24
N MET A 37 -3.28 0.31 -5.27
CA MET A 37 -2.51 0.73 -4.10
C MET A 37 -2.60 2.25 -3.92
N ILE A 38 -2.83 2.68 -2.68
CA ILE A 38 -2.69 4.08 -2.25
C ILE A 38 -1.40 4.17 -1.45
N LEU A 39 -0.49 5.04 -1.87
CA LEU A 39 0.85 5.11 -1.31
C LEU A 39 1.18 6.50 -0.78
N ASP A 40 1.63 6.56 0.47
CA ASP A 40 2.20 7.78 1.04
C ASP A 40 3.67 7.94 0.60
N VAL A 41 4.08 9.17 0.31
CA VAL A 41 5.45 9.53 -0.03
C VAL A 41 6.35 9.50 1.21
N GLY A 42 5.81 9.93 2.36
CA GLY A 42 6.56 10.17 3.60
C GLY A 42 6.56 8.98 4.56
N LEU A 43 6.95 7.79 4.12
CA LEU A 43 7.03 6.61 4.98
C LEU A 43 8.31 6.61 5.84
N PRO A 44 8.27 5.99 7.04
CA PRO A 44 9.38 6.06 8.00
C PRO A 44 10.61 5.23 7.60
N ASP A 45 10.47 4.27 6.69
CA ASP A 45 11.49 3.27 6.35
C ASP A 45 11.99 3.32 4.89
N ILE A 46 11.19 3.87 3.97
CA ILE A 46 11.54 4.03 2.55
C ILE A 46 10.77 5.20 1.96
N SER A 47 11.28 5.89 0.94
CA SER A 47 10.45 6.86 0.21
C SER A 47 9.34 6.16 -0.57
N GLY A 48 8.12 6.72 -0.58
CA GLY A 48 7.03 6.20 -1.41
C GLY A 48 7.37 6.16 -2.90
N PHE A 49 8.18 7.09 -3.42
CA PHE A 49 8.63 7.03 -4.81
C PHE A 49 9.53 5.82 -5.08
N GLU A 50 10.44 5.53 -4.15
CA GLU A 50 11.34 4.39 -4.27
C GLU A 50 10.58 3.07 -4.15
N LEU A 51 9.65 2.98 -3.19
CA LEU A 51 8.77 1.83 -3.04
C LEU A 51 7.93 1.60 -4.31
N CYS A 52 7.31 2.64 -4.85
CA CYS A 52 6.56 2.56 -6.10
C CYS A 52 7.43 2.00 -7.25
N ARG A 53 8.66 2.50 -7.40
CA ARG A 53 9.61 1.99 -8.41
C ARG A 53 9.92 0.51 -8.20
N GLN A 54 10.14 0.07 -6.96
CA GLN A 54 10.43 -1.33 -6.66
C GLN A 54 9.23 -2.24 -6.94
N LEU A 55 8.01 -1.78 -6.60
CA LEU A 55 6.76 -2.50 -6.87
C LEU A 55 6.50 -2.67 -8.38
N LEU A 56 6.81 -1.64 -9.19
CA LEU A 56 6.70 -1.71 -10.65
C LEU A 56 7.75 -2.64 -11.30
N ALA A 57 8.76 -3.06 -10.55
CA ALA A 57 9.81 -3.96 -11.00
C ALA A 57 9.65 -5.40 -10.48
N LEU A 58 8.58 -5.68 -9.71
CA LEU A 58 8.18 -7.03 -9.30
C LEU A 58 7.51 -7.77 -10.46
#